data_AF-A0A7R9WMS8-F1
#
_entry.id   AF-A0A7R9WMS8-F1
#
_cell.length_a   1.000
_cell.length_b   1.000
_cell.length_c   1.000
_cell.angle_alpha   90.00
_cell.angle_beta   90.00
_cell.angle_gamma   90.00
#
_symmetry.space_group_name_H-M   'P 1'
#
loop_
_entity.id
_entity.type
_entity.pdbx_description
1 polymer ?
#
loop_
_entity_poly.entity_id
_entity_poly.type
_entity_poly.pdbx_seq_one_letter_code
_entity_poly.pdbx_strand_id
1 'polypeptide(L)'
;ERSHVLDVSAIPMPIAAPATFQEYMEGGCELRFCLAIDFTSSNGDPRIPGTLHHQDPNQFNDYEETISSIGASIEHYSDECTVLGFGAKFNGVTQHVFQCGSQSSVQSVEGLMDAYKSMFQADLIMSGPTVFDPVLQFAAARAKKFQVSSF
;
A
#
# COMPACT_ATOMS: atom_id res chain seq x y z
N GLU A 1 59.08 -8.34 -34.12
CA GLU A 1 58.19 -7.80 -33.05
C GLU A 1 57.69 -6.44 -33.53
N ARG A 2 56.41 -6.25 -33.89
CA ARG A 2 55.21 -6.00 -33.05
C ARG A 2 55.36 -4.88 -32.02
N SER A 3 54.67 -3.77 -32.27
CA SER A 3 53.69 -3.23 -31.33
C SER A 3 52.71 -2.29 -32.08
N HIS A 4 51.50 -2.78 -32.34
CA HIS A 4 50.36 -1.92 -32.64
C HIS A 4 49.78 -1.50 -31.28
N VAL A 5 50.10 -0.28 -30.85
CA VAL A 5 49.53 0.30 -29.63
C VAL A 5 48.13 0.81 -29.99
N LEU A 6 47.10 0.22 -29.41
CA LEU A 6 45.73 0.73 -29.50
C LEU A 6 45.59 1.92 -28.55
N ASP A 7 45.25 3.09 -29.10
CA ASP A 7 44.92 4.28 -28.31
C ASP A 7 43.52 4.11 -27.70
N VAL A 8 43.49 3.82 -26.41
CA VAL A 8 42.27 3.59 -25.62
C VAL A 8 41.66 4.89 -25.07
N SER A 9 42.25 6.06 -25.35
CA SER A 9 41.77 7.35 -24.83
C SER A 9 40.44 7.82 -25.44
N ALA A 10 40.01 7.20 -26.55
CA ALA A 10 38.79 7.53 -27.28
C ALA A 10 37.64 6.51 -27.12
N ILE A 11 37.76 5.52 -26.23
CA ILE A 11 36.65 4.62 -25.93
C ILE A 11 35.58 5.45 -25.20
N PRO A 12 34.38 5.65 -25.78
CA PRO A 12 33.30 6.30 -25.06
C PRO A 12 33.08 5.51 -23.77
N MET A 13 33.11 6.18 -22.61
CA MET A 13 32.72 5.50 -21.38
C MET A 13 31.38 4.80 -21.64
N PRO A 14 31.25 3.50 -21.31
CA PRO A 14 29.97 2.82 -21.47
C PRO A 14 28.93 3.71 -20.79
N ILE A 15 27.91 4.13 -21.54
CA ILE A 15 26.78 4.83 -20.94
C ILE A 15 26.30 3.87 -19.86
N ALA A 16 26.44 4.27 -18.59
CA ALA A 16 26.09 3.41 -17.47
C ALA A 16 24.66 2.93 -17.69
N ALA A 17 24.47 1.60 -17.65
CA ALA A 17 23.14 1.04 -17.73
C ALA A 17 22.29 1.67 -16.60
N PRO A 18 20.99 1.93 -16.84
CA PRO A 18 20.12 2.39 -15.77
C PRO A 18 20.16 1.38 -14.61
N ALA A 19 20.19 1.89 -13.39
CA ALA A 19 20.17 1.05 -12.20
C ALA A 19 18.92 0.15 -12.19
N THR A 20 19.12 -1.11 -11.81
CA THR A 20 18.08 -2.10 -11.62
C THR A 20 17.32 -1.86 -10.32
N PHE A 21 16.11 -2.42 -10.20
CA PHE A 21 15.34 -2.36 -8.95
C PHE A 21 16.13 -2.90 -7.75
N GLN A 22 16.84 -4.01 -7.93
CA GLN A 22 17.64 -4.62 -6.87
C GLN A 22 18.76 -3.68 -6.40
N GLU A 23 19.44 -3.00 -7.32
CA GLU A 23 20.48 -2.02 -6.97
C GLU A 23 19.92 -0.82 -6.19
N TYR A 24 18.68 -0.39 -6.44
CA TYR A 24 18.01 0.61 -5.61
C TYR A 24 17.76 0.09 -4.19
N MET A 25 17.22 -1.13 -4.05
CA MET A 25 16.94 -1.73 -2.73
C MET A 25 18.24 -1.94 -1.94
N GLU A 26 19.29 -2.48 -2.57
CA GLU A 26 20.62 -2.67 -1.97
C GLU A 26 21.30 -1.33 -1.64
N GLY A 27 20.99 -0.27 -2.41
CA GLY A 27 21.42 1.10 -2.18
C GLY A 27 20.68 1.81 -1.03
N GLY A 28 19.80 1.13 -0.31
CA GLY A 28 19.05 1.70 0.83
C GLY A 28 17.76 2.42 0.44
N CYS A 29 17.24 2.21 -0.76
CA CYS A 29 15.90 2.65 -1.11
C CYS A 29 14.87 1.84 -0.30
N GLU A 30 14.03 2.53 0.46
CA GLU A 30 12.95 1.92 1.24
C GLU A 30 11.62 2.08 0.50
N LEU A 31 10.88 0.98 0.34
CA LEU A 31 9.50 1.03 -0.09
C LEU A 31 8.58 1.12 1.12
N ARG A 32 7.60 2.02 1.06
CA ARG A 32 6.55 2.17 2.08
C ARG A 32 5.19 1.97 1.42
N PHE A 33 4.46 0.96 1.86
CA PHE A 33 3.17 0.62 1.27
C PHE A 33 2.02 1.38 1.94
N CYS A 34 1.03 1.77 1.13
CA CYS A 34 -0.24 2.33 1.60
C CYS A 34 -1.39 1.54 0.99
N LEU A 35 -2.16 0.87 1.83
CA LEU A 35 -3.40 0.20 1.46
C LEU A 35 -4.57 1.13 1.81
N ALA A 36 -5.44 1.40 0.84
CA ALA A 36 -6.66 2.18 1.07
C ALA A 36 -7.89 1.37 0.67
N ILE A 37 -8.79 1.16 1.62
CA ILE A 37 -9.93 0.25 1.50
C ILE A 37 -11.22 1.06 1.36
N ASP A 38 -11.99 0.75 0.34
CA ASP A 38 -13.28 1.37 0.07
C ASP A 38 -14.34 0.76 1.00
N PHE A 39 -14.91 1.55 1.92
CA PHE A 39 -16.02 1.14 2.79
C PHE A 39 -17.35 1.79 2.36
N THR A 40 -17.52 2.07 1.07
CA THR A 40 -18.74 2.69 0.56
C THR A 40 -19.89 1.71 0.44
N SER A 41 -21.11 2.21 0.60
CA SER A 41 -22.35 1.42 0.57
C SER A 41 -22.59 0.69 -0.75
N SER A 42 -21.95 1.08 -1.85
CA SER A 42 -22.00 0.35 -3.13
C SER A 42 -21.43 -1.06 -3.07
N ASN A 43 -20.59 -1.37 -2.08
CA ASN A 43 -20.07 -2.73 -1.86
C ASN A 43 -21.10 -3.70 -1.24
N GLY A 44 -22.28 -3.20 -0.85
CA GLY A 44 -23.32 -3.97 -0.17
C GLY A 44 -23.15 -4.04 1.35
N ASP A 45 -24.13 -4.64 2.02
CA ASP A 45 -24.09 -4.84 3.47
C ASP A 45 -23.19 -6.05 3.81
N PRO A 46 -22.12 -5.88 4.61
CA PRO A 46 -21.14 -6.94 4.90
C PRO A 46 -21.76 -8.12 5.67
N ARG A 47 -22.96 -7.95 6.23
CA ARG A 47 -23.71 -9.03 6.90
C ARG A 47 -24.44 -9.94 5.91
N ILE A 48 -24.55 -9.52 4.64
CA ILE A 48 -25.21 -10.28 3.59
C ILE A 48 -24.17 -11.13 2.84
N PRO A 49 -24.33 -12.46 2.80
CA PRO A 49 -23.45 -13.34 2.03
C PRO A 49 -23.36 -12.94 0.55
N GLY A 50 -22.15 -12.99 -0.01
CA GLY A 50 -21.89 -12.64 -1.41
C GLY A 50 -21.69 -11.14 -1.67
N THR A 51 -21.73 -10.29 -0.65
CA THR A 51 -21.24 -8.90 -0.76
C THR A 51 -19.72 -8.85 -0.65
N LEU A 52 -19.11 -7.79 -1.18
CA LEU A 52 -17.65 -7.72 -1.33
C LEU A 52 -16.91 -7.68 0.02
N HIS A 53 -17.58 -7.24 1.09
CA HIS A 53 -17.02 -7.22 2.45
C HIS A 53 -17.57 -8.33 3.35
N HIS A 54 -18.26 -9.32 2.80
CA HIS A 54 -18.85 -10.37 3.62
C HIS A 54 -17.77 -11.10 4.44
N GLN A 55 -17.93 -11.13 5.76
CA GLN A 55 -16.98 -11.79 6.66
C GLN A 55 -17.41 -13.25 6.87
N ASP A 56 -16.72 -14.18 6.20
CA ASP A 56 -16.91 -15.63 6.37
C ASP A 56 -15.66 -16.25 7.03
N PRO A 57 -15.80 -17.01 8.12
CA PRO A 57 -14.67 -17.69 8.76
C PRO A 57 -14.00 -18.78 7.90
N ASN A 58 -14.65 -19.25 6.83
CA ASN A 58 -14.17 -20.34 5.97
C ASN A 58 -13.71 -19.88 4.59
N GLN A 59 -14.05 -18.65 4.18
CA GLN A 59 -13.75 -18.15 2.83
C GLN A 59 -13.39 -16.66 2.88
N PHE A 60 -12.36 -16.28 2.12
CA PHE A 60 -12.02 -14.88 1.91
C PHE A 60 -13.00 -14.22 0.94
N ASN A 61 -13.46 -13.02 1.28
CA ASN A 61 -14.07 -12.10 0.33
C ASN A 61 -13.03 -11.46 -0.60
N ASP A 62 -13.51 -10.71 -1.59
CA ASP A 62 -12.68 -10.08 -2.62
C ASP A 62 -11.58 -9.17 -2.03
N TYR A 63 -11.87 -8.46 -0.93
CA TYR A 63 -10.88 -7.62 -0.25
C TYR A 63 -9.87 -8.46 0.52
N GLU A 64 -10.28 -9.51 1.23
CA GLU A 64 -9.36 -10.40 1.95
C GLU A 64 -8.41 -11.14 1.00
N GLU A 65 -8.92 -11.63 -0.13
CA GLU A 65 -8.11 -12.26 -1.18
C GLU A 65 -7.08 -11.28 -1.75
N THR A 66 -7.52 -10.06 -2.04
CA THR A 66 -6.64 -8.98 -2.55
C THR A 66 -5.55 -8.61 -1.54
N ILE A 67 -5.91 -8.43 -0.26
CA ILE A 67 -4.98 -8.11 0.82
C ILE A 67 -3.94 -9.22 0.97
N SER A 68 -4.38 -10.48 0.95
CA SER A 68 -3.48 -11.63 1.08
C SER A 68 -2.50 -11.71 -0.09
N SER A 69 -3.00 -11.59 -1.33
CA SER A 69 -2.17 -11.70 -2.54
C SER A 69 -1.16 -10.56 -2.68
N ILE A 70 -1.60 -9.31 -2.53
CA ILE A 70 -0.71 -8.14 -2.64
C ILE A 70 0.22 -8.07 -1.44
N GLY A 71 -0.30 -8.32 -0.23
CA GLY A 71 0.48 -8.28 1.00
C GLY A 71 1.68 -9.20 0.94
N ALA A 72 1.52 -10.43 0.46
CA ALA A 72 2.59 -11.42 0.38
C ALA A 72 3.73 -10.99 -0.57
N SER A 73 3.41 -10.19 -1.59
CA SER A 73 4.41 -9.63 -2.49
C SER A 73 5.14 -8.43 -1.88
N ILE A 74 4.41 -7.62 -1.10
CA ILE A 74 4.90 -6.33 -0.59
C ILE A 74 5.69 -6.48 0.72
N GLU A 75 5.35 -7.43 1.58
CA GLU A 75 6.00 -7.60 2.90
C GLU A 75 7.51 -7.90 2.79
N HIS A 76 7.98 -8.39 1.64
CA HIS A 76 9.40 -8.59 1.36
C HIS A 76 10.19 -7.29 1.11
N TYR A 77 9.50 -6.19 0.81
CA TYR A 77 10.12 -4.94 0.37
C TYR A 77 9.81 -3.74 1.27
N SER A 78 8.81 -3.84 2.14
CA SER A 78 8.28 -2.73 2.92
C SER A 78 8.17 -3.10 4.40
N ASP A 79 9.01 -2.49 5.22
CA ASP A 79 8.97 -2.65 6.68
C ASP A 79 7.82 -1.88 7.36
N GLU A 80 7.15 -0.98 6.63
CA GLU A 80 6.08 -0.14 7.18
C GLU A 80 4.92 0.02 6.18
N CYS A 81 3.80 -0.64 6.48
CA CYS A 81 2.57 -0.52 5.71
C CYS A 81 1.54 0.33 6.47
N THR A 82 0.95 1.34 5.81
CA THR A 82 -0.18 2.09 6.35
C THR A 82 -1.49 1.52 5.79
N VAL A 83 -2.49 1.32 6.65
CA VAL A 83 -3.84 0.88 6.24
C VAL A 83 -4.84 1.98 6.51
N LEU A 84 -5.52 2.40 5.45
CA LEU A 84 -6.52 3.44 5.46
C LEU A 84 -7.85 2.89 4.99
N GLY A 85 -8.94 3.51 5.44
CA GLY A 85 -10.27 3.33 4.88
C GLY A 85 -10.85 4.65 4.42
N PHE A 86 -11.87 4.60 3.57
CA PHE A 86 -12.63 5.78 3.16
C PHE A 86 -14.09 5.42 2.86
N GLY A 87 -14.98 6.41 2.90
CA GLY A 87 -16.38 6.24 2.51
C GLY A 87 -17.28 5.65 3.60
N ALA A 88 -16.84 5.65 4.85
CA ALA A 88 -17.61 5.17 6.00
C ALA A 88 -18.08 6.33 6.90
N LYS A 89 -19.17 6.11 7.63
CA LYS A 89 -19.67 6.99 8.68
C LYS A 89 -19.27 6.44 10.05
N PHE A 90 -18.82 7.34 10.92
CA PHE A 90 -18.60 7.10 12.34
C PHE A 90 -19.35 8.16 13.12
N ASN A 91 -20.16 7.77 14.10
CA ASN A 91 -20.99 8.71 14.87
C ASN A 91 -21.81 9.67 13.98
N GLY A 92 -22.33 9.17 12.86
CA GLY A 92 -23.12 9.93 11.90
C GLY A 92 -22.33 10.82 10.91
N VAL A 93 -21.02 10.93 11.06
CA VAL A 93 -20.16 11.76 10.20
C VAL A 93 -19.42 10.90 9.18
N THR A 94 -19.59 11.21 7.89
CA THR A 94 -18.85 10.52 6.81
C THR A 94 -17.40 10.94 6.84
N GLN A 95 -16.51 9.96 6.88
CA GLN A 95 -15.06 10.12 6.75
C GLN A 95 -14.60 9.58 5.40
N HIS A 96 -13.88 10.42 4.67
CA HIS A 96 -13.31 10.08 3.36
C HIS A 96 -11.82 9.70 3.43
N VAL A 97 -11.26 9.64 4.63
CA VAL A 97 -9.98 9.01 4.96
C VAL A 97 -9.95 8.79 6.47
N PHE A 98 -9.59 7.59 6.91
CA PHE A 98 -9.40 7.24 8.31
C PHE A 98 -8.40 6.09 8.42
N GLN A 99 -7.79 5.93 9.60
CA GLN A 99 -6.89 4.80 9.86
C GLN A 99 -7.70 3.53 10.13
N CYS A 100 -7.31 2.43 9.50
CA CYS A 100 -7.83 1.11 9.84
C CYS A 100 -7.01 0.48 10.96
N GLY A 101 -7.69 -0.14 11.92
CA GLY A 101 -7.04 -0.70 13.11
C GLY A 101 -6.46 0.36 14.06
N SER A 102 -5.90 -0.12 15.17
CA SER A 102 -5.34 0.74 16.21
C SER A 102 -3.90 1.20 15.95
N GLN A 103 -3.18 0.49 15.09
CA GLN A 103 -1.77 0.76 14.78
C GLN A 103 -1.64 1.69 13.57
N SER A 104 -0.75 2.69 13.66
CA SER A 104 -0.46 3.62 12.56
C SER A 104 0.26 2.96 11.38
N SER A 105 0.90 1.82 11.64
CA SER A 105 1.63 1.03 10.67
C SER A 105 1.65 -0.43 11.07
N VAL A 106 1.63 -1.32 10.09
CA VAL A 106 1.74 -2.77 10.25
C VAL A 106 2.88 -3.30 9.38
N GLN A 107 3.40 -4.49 9.70
CA GLN A 107 4.62 -5.02 9.08
C GLN A 107 4.43 -6.41 8.44
N SER A 108 3.20 -6.92 8.36
CA SER A 108 2.91 -8.25 7.83
C SER A 108 1.56 -8.29 7.13
N VAL A 109 1.34 -9.29 6.27
CA VAL A 109 0.01 -9.58 5.72
C VAL A 109 -1.03 -9.77 6.82
N GLU A 110 -0.66 -10.45 7.90
CA GLU A 110 -1.52 -10.65 9.07
C GLU A 110 -1.95 -9.31 9.67
N GLY A 111 -1.01 -8.38 9.85
CA GLY A 111 -1.33 -7.03 10.34
C GLY A 111 -2.24 -6.24 9.40
N LEU A 112 -2.07 -6.38 8.07
CA LEU A 112 -2.98 -5.77 7.10
C LEU A 112 -4.41 -6.34 7.23
N MET A 113 -4.50 -7.67 7.36
CA MET A 113 -5.76 -8.40 7.50
C MET A 113 -6.47 -8.03 8.81
N ASP A 114 -5.74 -7.98 9.92
CA ASP A 114 -6.28 -7.60 11.22
C ASP A 114 -6.78 -6.15 11.23
N ALA A 115 -6.02 -5.23 10.64
CA ALA A 115 -6.44 -3.84 10.50
C ALA A 115 -7.76 -3.73 9.73
N TYR A 116 -7.90 -4.46 8.62
CA TYR A 116 -9.14 -4.53 7.84
C TYR A 116 -10.30 -5.15 8.64
N LYS A 117 -10.11 -6.34 9.20
CA LYS A 117 -11.16 -7.08 9.94
C LYS A 117 -11.66 -6.34 11.17
N SER A 118 -10.76 -5.65 11.87
CA SER A 118 -11.11 -4.86 13.05
C SER A 118 -12.14 -3.77 12.75
N MET A 119 -12.23 -3.29 11.50
CA MET A 119 -13.19 -2.27 11.13
C MET A 119 -14.64 -2.75 11.26
N PHE A 120 -14.92 -4.02 10.99
CA PHE A 120 -16.26 -4.61 11.14
C PHE A 120 -16.63 -4.93 12.59
N GLN A 121 -15.68 -4.80 13.53
CA GLN A 121 -15.92 -4.86 14.97
C GLN A 121 -16.22 -3.47 15.54
N ALA A 122 -15.93 -2.40 14.80
CA ALA A 122 -16.23 -1.03 15.17
C ALA A 122 -17.66 -0.61 14.75
N ASP A 123 -18.18 0.48 15.32
CA ASP A 123 -19.46 1.09 14.94
C ASP A 123 -19.32 1.91 13.64
N LEU A 124 -18.96 1.22 12.57
CA LEU A 124 -18.81 1.75 11.22
C LEU A 124 -20.13 1.58 10.46
N ILE A 125 -20.53 2.60 9.71
CA ILE A 125 -21.65 2.52 8.77
C ILE A 125 -21.11 2.80 7.37
N MET A 126 -21.17 1.80 6.48
CA MET A 126 -20.75 1.99 5.09
C MET A 126 -21.60 3.07 4.41
N SER A 127 -20.96 4.03 3.74
CA SER A 127 -21.62 5.25 3.29
C SER A 127 -21.11 5.71 1.92
N GLY A 128 -21.25 6.98 1.59
CA GLY A 128 -20.76 7.54 0.35
C GLY A 128 -20.72 9.05 0.42
N PRO A 129 -20.31 9.71 -0.68
CA PRO A 129 -19.92 9.10 -1.96
C PRO A 129 -18.52 8.46 -1.94
N THR A 130 -18.16 7.77 -3.01
CA THR A 130 -16.80 7.28 -3.29
C THR A 130 -15.91 8.48 -3.64
N VAL A 131 -14.99 8.83 -2.75
CA VAL A 131 -14.09 9.99 -2.92
C VAL A 131 -12.67 9.56 -2.58
N PHE A 132 -11.80 9.52 -3.60
CA PHE A 132 -10.40 9.10 -3.43
C PHE A 132 -9.46 10.25 -3.07
N ASP A 133 -9.84 11.50 -3.36
CA ASP A 133 -8.96 12.66 -3.20
C ASP A 133 -8.29 12.73 -1.82
N PRO A 134 -8.97 12.53 -0.67
CA PRO A 134 -8.32 12.60 0.64
C PRO A 134 -7.28 11.50 0.86
N VAL A 135 -7.53 10.29 0.37
CA VAL A 135 -6.57 9.17 0.43
C VAL A 135 -5.35 9.47 -0.44
N LEU A 136 -5.56 9.99 -1.66
CA LEU A 136 -4.47 10.37 -2.56
C LEU A 136 -3.63 11.52 -1.98
N GLN A 137 -4.27 12.51 -1.35
CA GLN A 137 -3.60 13.59 -0.66
C GLN A 137 -2.79 13.09 0.54
N PHE A 138 -3.32 12.13 1.31
CA PHE A 138 -2.59 11.49 2.39
C PHE A 138 -1.34 10.79 1.86
N ALA A 139 -1.48 9.96 0.82
CA ALA A 139 -0.37 9.24 0.22
C ALA A 139 0.70 10.20 -0.33
N ALA A 140 0.29 11.27 -1.02
CA ALA A 140 1.19 12.30 -1.53
C ALA A 140 1.93 13.06 -0.42
N ALA A 141 1.23 13.44 0.65
CA ALA A 141 1.83 14.10 1.81
C ALA A 141 2.84 13.18 2.52
N ARG A 142 2.51 11.90 2.64
CA ARG A 142 3.39 10.88 3.20
C ARG A 142 4.64 10.70 2.34
N ALA A 143 4.48 10.53 1.03
CA ALA A 143 5.60 10.43 0.09
C ALA A 143 6.54 11.64 0.20
N LYS A 144 5.99 12.86 0.20
CA LYS A 144 6.76 14.09 0.36
C LYS A 144 7.53 14.13 1.69
N LYS A 145 6.92 13.67 2.79
CA LYS A 145 7.56 13.62 4.11
C LYS A 145 8.79 12.70 4.11
N PHE A 146 8.67 11.51 3.52
CA PHE A 146 9.75 10.51 3.54
C PHE A 146 10.80 10.71 2.45
N GLN A 147 10.49 11.44 1.37
CA GLN A 147 11.45 11.78 0.33
C GLN A 147 12.59 12.70 0.84
N VAL A 148 12.38 13.46 1.91
CA VAL A 148 13.28 14.53 2.36
C VAL A 148 14.25 14.08 3.48
N SER A 149 14.12 12.85 3.99
CA SER A 149 14.83 12.42 5.21
C SER A 149 16.17 11.71 4.98
N SER A 150 16.70 11.68 3.76
CA SER A 150 17.93 10.95 3.43
C SER A 150 19.04 11.86 2.92
N PHE A 151 19.54 12.75 3.79
CA PHE A 151 20.89 13.36 3.70
C PHE A 151 21.41 13.74 5.09
#